data_AF-A0A545B219-F1
#
_entry.id   AF-A0A545B219-F1
#
_cell.length_a   1.000
_cell.length_b   1.000
_cell.length_c   1.000
_cell.angle_alpha   90.00
_cell.angle_beta   90.00
_cell.angle_gamma   90.00
#
_symmetry.space_group_name_H-M   'P 1'
#
loop_
_entity.id
_entity.type
_entity.pdbx_description
1 polymer ?
#
loop_
_entity_poly.entity_id
_entity_poly.type
_entity_poly.pdbx_seq_one_letter_code
_entity_poly.pdbx_strand_id
1 'polypeptide(L)'
;MPTLKELDATVTLADQMDTTDSPIVLVNLFEVQPEDEKALRDAWPQDAALMQVQPGYISTQLHKGIAGSGTWMNHAIWQDVDSFRKAFTNPAFQSRLAA
;
A
#
# COMPACT_ATOMS: atom_id res chain seq x y z
N MET A 1 -15.82 6.59 0.88
CA MET A 1 -14.40 6.87 0.60
C MET A 1 -13.62 6.55 1.85
N PRO A 2 -12.53 5.77 1.76
CA PRO A 2 -11.68 5.50 2.91
C PRO A 2 -11.09 6.82 3.43
N THR A 3 -10.99 6.96 4.75
CA THR A 3 -10.36 8.13 5.38
C THR A 3 -8.91 7.80 5.67
N LEU A 4 -7.99 8.56 5.07
CA LEU A 4 -6.56 8.43 5.39
C LEU A 4 -6.32 8.92 6.83
N LYS A 5 -5.59 8.13 7.61
CA LYS A 5 -5.09 8.50 8.93
C LYS A 5 -3.58 8.33 8.93
N GLU A 6 -2.86 9.37 9.36
CA GLU A 6 -1.41 9.30 9.53
C GLU A 6 -1.03 8.26 10.56
N LEU A 7 0.03 7.49 10.27
CA LEU A 7 0.62 6.53 11.22
C LEU A 7 1.61 7.21 12.17
N ASP A 8 2.30 8.25 11.71
CA ASP A 8 3.22 9.06 12.50
C ASP A 8 2.56 10.38 12.91
N ALA A 9 2.81 10.84 14.13
CA ALA A 9 2.18 12.04 14.69
C ALA A 9 2.88 13.35 14.28
N THR A 10 4.06 13.28 13.66
CA THR A 10 4.95 14.41 13.38
C THR A 10 5.26 14.55 11.89
N VAL A 11 5.52 13.44 11.20
CA VAL A 11 5.93 13.41 9.79
C VAL A 11 4.86 12.71 8.96
N THR A 12 4.13 13.47 8.15
CA THR A 12 3.03 12.92 7.34
C THR A 12 3.55 11.95 6.28
N LEU A 13 2.68 11.10 5.74
CA LEU A 13 3.02 10.28 4.56
C LEU A 13 3.47 11.17 3.38
N ALA A 14 2.87 12.34 3.21
CA ALA A 14 3.26 13.28 2.15
C ALA A 14 4.70 13.78 2.33
N ASP A 15 5.09 14.12 3.56
CA ASP A 15 6.47 14.54 3.88
C ASP A 15 7.47 13.40 3.65
N GLN A 16 7.13 12.18 4.08
CA GLN A 16 7.95 10.99 3.83
C GLN A 16 8.14 10.74 2.32
N MET A 17 7.09 10.97 1.55
CA MET A 17 7.08 10.85 0.09
C MET A 17 7.80 11.98 -0.63
N ASP A 18 8.26 13.05 0.04
CA ASP A 18 9.05 14.15 -0.56
C ASP A 18 10.57 14.01 -0.35
N THR A 19 11.01 12.86 0.16
CA THR A 19 12.43 12.56 0.37
C THR A 19 13.05 11.80 -0.82
N THR A 20 14.35 11.53 -0.72
CA THR A 20 15.10 10.66 -1.66
C THR A 20 15.72 9.46 -0.94
N ASP A 21 15.10 9.01 0.16
CA ASP A 21 15.65 7.96 1.01
C ASP A 21 15.60 6.57 0.34
N SER A 22 16.53 5.69 0.75
CA SER A 22 16.71 4.34 0.22
C SER A 22 17.49 3.44 1.21
N PRO A 23 17.13 2.15 1.37
CA PRO A 23 15.91 1.50 0.88
C PRO A 23 14.68 1.90 1.70
N ILE A 24 13.47 1.68 1.17
CA ILE A 24 12.24 1.99 1.90
C ILE A 24 11.35 0.78 2.16
N VAL A 25 10.59 0.88 3.25
CA VAL A 25 9.49 -0.02 3.57
C VAL A 25 8.21 0.80 3.63
N LEU A 26 7.25 0.45 2.78
CA LEU A 26 5.89 0.97 2.84
C LEU A 26 5.07 0.09 3.78
N VAL A 27 4.45 0.71 4.78
CA VAL A 27 3.50 0.07 5.69
C VAL A 27 2.13 0.70 5.48
N ASN A 28 1.21 -0.04 4.85
CA ASN A 28 -0.19 0.38 4.73
C ASN A 28 -1.03 -0.41 5.71
N LEU A 29 -1.58 0.25 6.72
CA LEU A 29 -2.54 -0.33 7.65
C LEU A 29 -3.94 0.13 7.28
N PHE A 30 -4.88 -0.81 7.12
CA PHE A 30 -6.26 -0.48 6.83
C PHE A 30 -7.21 -1.47 7.52
N GLU A 31 -8.43 -0.99 7.78
CA GLU A 31 -9.49 -1.78 8.39
C GLU A 31 -10.58 -2.06 7.35
N VAL A 32 -11.04 -3.31 7.32
CA VAL A 32 -11.99 -3.82 6.34
C VAL A 32 -13.16 -4.46 7.07
N GLN A 33 -14.38 -4.08 6.66
CA GLN A 33 -15.58 -4.68 7.23
C GLN A 33 -15.67 -6.16 6.84
N PRO A 34 -16.24 -7.03 7.69
CA PRO A 34 -16.31 -8.46 7.41
C PRO A 34 -16.93 -8.81 6.05
N GLU A 35 -17.95 -8.06 5.61
CA GLU A 35 -18.62 -8.23 4.31
C GLU A 35 -17.71 -7.93 3.10
N ASP A 36 -16.72 -7.06 3.27
CA ASP A 36 -15.82 -6.60 2.20
C ASP A 36 -14.52 -7.43 2.14
N GLU A 37 -14.27 -8.30 3.12
CA GLU A 37 -13.04 -9.09 3.20
C GLU A 37 -12.81 -9.92 1.93
N LYS A 38 -13.87 -10.53 1.39
CA LYS A 38 -13.75 -11.34 0.17
C LYS A 38 -13.34 -10.47 -1.01
N ALA A 39 -13.95 -9.28 -1.15
CA ALA A 39 -13.64 -8.36 -2.22
C ALA A 39 -12.17 -7.92 -2.17
N LEU A 40 -11.65 -7.59 -0.98
CA LEU A 40 -10.22 -7.29 -0.80
C LEU A 40 -9.34 -8.44 -1.26
N ARG A 41 -9.61 -9.67 -0.80
CA ARG A 41 -8.79 -10.85 -1.14
C ARG A 41 -8.76 -11.15 -2.63
N ASP A 42 -9.85 -10.88 -3.33
CA ASP A 42 -9.97 -11.11 -4.77
C ASP A 42 -9.30 -9.99 -5.60
N ALA A 43 -9.38 -8.75 -5.12
CA ALA A 43 -8.79 -7.57 -5.80
C ALA A 43 -7.28 -7.46 -5.57
N TRP A 44 -6.81 -7.68 -4.34
CA TRP A 44 -5.43 -7.42 -3.92
C TRP A 44 -4.35 -8.09 -4.80
N PRO A 45 -4.46 -9.36 -5.21
CA PRO A 45 -3.45 -9.99 -6.05
C PRO A 45 -3.24 -9.27 -7.39
N GLN A 46 -4.31 -8.67 -7.92
CA GLN A 46 -4.26 -7.93 -9.19
C GLN A 46 -3.52 -6.61 -9.02
N ASP A 47 -3.79 -5.90 -7.91
CA ASP A 47 -3.12 -4.64 -7.59
C ASP A 47 -1.64 -4.88 -7.27
N ALA A 48 -1.33 -5.97 -6.55
CA ALA A 48 0.03 -6.41 -6.27
C ALA A 48 0.79 -6.76 -7.57
N ALA A 49 0.16 -7.44 -8.53
CA ALA A 49 0.78 -7.77 -9.81
C ALA A 49 1.13 -6.51 -10.63
N LEU A 50 0.31 -5.46 -10.57
CA LEU A 50 0.61 -4.18 -11.22
C LEU A 50 1.82 -3.48 -10.59
N MET A 51 1.97 -3.59 -9.28
CA MET A 51 3.11 -3.04 -8.55
C MET A 51 4.39 -3.85 -8.79
N GLN A 52 4.28 -5.17 -8.89
CA GLN A 52 5.41 -6.09 -9.04
C GLN A 52 6.22 -5.84 -10.33
N VAL A 53 5.58 -5.32 -11.38
CA VAL A 53 6.25 -5.02 -12.66
C VAL A 53 6.87 -3.62 -12.73
N GLN A 54 6.69 -2.79 -11.70
CA GLN A 54 7.25 -1.44 -11.69
C GLN A 54 8.75 -1.47 -11.36
N PRO A 55 9.56 -0.57 -11.95
CA PRO A 55 10.96 -0.40 -11.57
C PRO A 55 11.11 -0.13 -10.07
N GLY A 56 12.13 -0.73 -9.44
CA GLY A 56 12.44 -0.56 -8.03
C GLY A 56 11.55 -1.36 -7.06
N TYR A 57 10.56 -2.12 -7.54
CA TYR A 57 9.82 -3.07 -6.72
C TYR A 57 10.74 -4.20 -6.23
N ILE A 58 10.66 -4.55 -4.94
CA ILE A 58 11.38 -5.69 -4.36
C ILE A 58 10.39 -6.76 -3.89
N SER A 59 9.46 -6.41 -3.02
CA SER A 59 8.46 -7.36 -2.51
C SER A 59 7.23 -6.65 -1.94
N THR A 60 6.13 -7.41 -1.83
CA THR A 60 4.93 -7.02 -1.10
C THR A 60 4.35 -8.24 -0.40
N GLN A 61 3.87 -8.06 0.82
CA GLN A 61 3.21 -9.10 1.58
C GLN A 61 2.01 -8.51 2.32
N LEU A 62 0.84 -9.14 2.10
CA LEU A 62 -0.38 -8.77 2.79
C LEU A 62 -0.57 -9.67 4.01
N HIS A 63 -0.80 -9.05 5.17
CA HIS A 63 -1.04 -9.70 6.45
C HIS A 63 -2.45 -9.38 6.93
N LYS A 64 -3.14 -10.39 7.47
CA LYS A 64 -4.45 -10.24 8.13
C LYS A 64 -4.29 -10.40 9.64
N GLY A 65 -4.97 -9.55 10.41
CA GLY A 65 -5.17 -9.74 11.84
C GLY A 65 -5.87 -11.08 12.15
N ILE A 66 -5.50 -11.67 13.28
CA ILE A 66 -6.07 -12.94 13.76
C ILE A 66 -7.35 -12.72 14.58
N ALA A 67 -7.98 -13.82 15.02
CA ALA A 67 -9.15 -13.80 15.92
C ALA A 67 -10.36 -12.98 15.39
N GLY A 68 -10.54 -12.96 14.06
CA GLY A 68 -11.65 -12.24 13.43
C GLY A 68 -11.43 -10.73 13.26
N SER A 69 -10.21 -10.23 13.50
CA SER A 69 -9.86 -8.83 13.25
C SER A 69 -10.07 -8.44 11.78
N GLY A 70 -10.67 -7.27 11.57
CA GLY A 70 -10.77 -6.61 10.26
C GLY A 70 -9.51 -5.84 9.86
N THR A 71 -8.43 -5.90 10.64
CA THR A 71 -7.17 -5.20 10.36
C THR A 71 -6.35 -5.94 9.32
N TRP A 72 -5.84 -5.18 8.35
CA TRP A 72 -4.95 -5.65 7.30
C TRP A 72 -3.73 -4.75 7.23
N MET A 73 -2.56 -5.37 7.00
CA MET A 73 -1.30 -4.67 6.81
C MET A 73 -0.64 -5.13 5.52
N ASN A 74 -0.40 -4.20 4.59
CA ASN A 74 0.54 -4.44 3.51
C ASN A 74 1.93 -3.97 3.92
N HIS A 75 2.90 -4.88 3.84
CA HIS A 75 4.32 -4.62 4.02
C HIS A 75 5.00 -4.74 2.65
N ALA A 76 5.48 -3.63 2.09
CA ALA A 76 6.14 -3.62 0.78
C ALA A 76 7.53 -3.00 0.85
N ILE A 77 8.50 -3.64 0.19
CA ILE A 77 9.88 -3.16 0.11
C ILE A 77 10.11 -2.60 -1.29
N TRP A 78 10.69 -1.41 -1.34
CA TRP A 78 11.10 -0.75 -2.56
C TRP A 78 12.55 -0.29 -2.46
N GLN A 79 13.19 -0.21 -3.63
CA GLN A 79 14.57 0.25 -3.74
C GLN A 79 14.75 1.67 -3.20
N ASP A 80 13.82 2.58 -3.48
CA ASP A 80 13.90 4.00 -3.10
C ASP A 80 12.51 4.68 -3.19
N VAL A 81 12.39 5.86 -2.58
CA VAL A 81 11.15 6.68 -2.61
C VAL A 81 10.78 7.08 -4.03
N ASP A 82 11.75 7.39 -4.89
CA ASP A 82 11.50 7.87 -6.26
C ASP A 82 10.79 6.80 -7.12
N SER A 83 11.25 5.56 -7.03
CA SER A 83 10.67 4.41 -7.71
C SER A 83 9.27 4.13 -7.22
N PHE A 84 9.07 4.16 -5.89
CA PHE A 84 7.73 3.99 -5.32
C PHE A 84 6.78 5.13 -5.72
N ARG A 85 7.22 6.40 -5.68
CA ARG A 85 6.42 7.57 -6.08
C ARG A 85 5.96 7.46 -7.54
N LYS A 86 6.84 7.04 -8.45
CA LYS A 86 6.49 6.79 -9.87
C LYS A 86 5.48 5.65 -10.02
N ALA A 87 5.66 4.56 -9.29
CA ALA A 87 4.72 3.43 -9.29
C ALA A 87 3.34 3.83 -8.73
N PHE A 88 3.31 4.57 -7.62
CA PHE A 88 2.09 5.01 -6.96
C PHE A 88 1.30 6.01 -7.80
N THR A 89 1.98 6.93 -8.49
CA THR A 89 1.35 7.92 -9.39
C THR A 89 1.00 7.35 -10.78
N ASN A 90 1.28 6.07 -11.04
CA ASN A 90 0.94 5.43 -12.30
C ASN A 90 -0.60 5.44 -12.51
N PRO A 91 -1.11 6.00 -13.62
CA PRO A 91 -2.55 6.09 -13.87
C PRO A 91 -3.29 4.74 -13.82
N ALA A 92 -2.64 3.65 -14.23
CA ALA A 92 -3.22 2.31 -14.19
C ALA A 92 -3.45 1.83 -12.75
N PHE A 93 -2.56 2.21 -11.83
CA PHE A 93 -2.69 1.92 -10.41
C PHE A 93 -3.68 2.86 -9.72
N GLN A 94 -3.61 4.17 -10.00
CA GLN A 94 -4.56 5.15 -9.44
C GLN A 94 -6.02 4.81 -9.79
N SER A 95 -6.27 4.30 -10.99
CA SER A 95 -7.61 3.87 -11.40
C SER A 95 -8.14 2.67 -10.60
N ARG A 96 -7.26 1.85 -9.99
CA ARG A 96 -7.63 0.72 -9.12
C ARG A 96 -7.95 1.17 -7.70
N LEU A 97 -7.26 2.18 -7.19
CA LEU A 97 -7.51 2.73 -5.85
C LEU A 97 -8.84 3.51 -5.76
N ALA A 98 -9.35 4.00 -6.90
CA ALA A 98 -10.59 4.76 -6.97
C ALA A 98 -11.85 3.89 -7.21
N ALA A 99 -11.67 2.58 -7.44
CA ALA A 99 -12.74 1.61 -7.71
C ALA A 99 -13.21 0.93 -6.42
#